data_AF-A0A7S3TKR9-F1
#
_entry.id   AF-A0A7S3TKR9-F1
#
_cell.length_a   1.000
_cell.length_b   1.000
_cell.length_c   1.000
_cell.angle_alpha   90.00
_cell.angle_beta   90.00
_cell.angle_gamma   90.00
#
_symmetry.space_group_name_H-M   'P 1'
#
loop_
_entity.id
_entity.type
_entity.pdbx_description
1 polymer ?
#
loop_
_entity_poly.entity_id
_entity_poly.type
_entity_poly.pdbx_seq_one_letter_code
_entity_poly.pdbx_strand_id
1 'polypeptide(L)'
;IVKGRRDGSMRALPAAAAAGCAALLALSCSAQRRLVWIGWARRMLGAAEKSALRQLAARQRPARWFIGLHQRLTSEATNTVDSDPNAFTGATVYQAQHELALPYPPIHDDTEAIAGLLDLVDHRMVKAGDLVLNLGGGAFDGGPRWLEARVPGTKVLTADPFRRTEAHNLAVQEQVASAGGADVVISISVLNVIAEVANRVDHIALAHAALRPGGP
;
A
#
# COMPACT_ATOMS: atom_id res chain seq x y z
N ILE A 1 -4.88 -23.59 61.02
CA ILE A 1 -3.82 -23.13 61.96
C ILE A 1 -2.52 -23.24 61.15
N VAL A 2 -1.98 -22.21 60.49
CA VAL A 2 -1.29 -21.02 61.05
C VAL A 2 -1.30 -19.86 60.03
N LYS A 3 -1.50 -18.64 60.56
CA LYS A 3 -1.20 -17.26 60.06
C LYS A 3 0.00 -17.21 59.07
N GLY A 4 -0.02 -16.51 57.94
CA GLY A 4 -0.31 -15.09 57.73
C GLY A 4 0.98 -14.31 57.46
N ARG A 5 1.14 -13.74 56.25
CA ARG A 5 1.82 -12.46 55.97
C ARG A 5 1.55 -12.04 54.52
N ARG A 6 0.79 -10.96 54.38
CA ARG A 6 0.68 -10.16 53.15
C ARG A 6 1.61 -8.97 53.34
N ASP A 7 2.67 -8.88 52.54
CA ASP A 7 3.45 -7.65 52.43
C ASP A 7 3.00 -6.92 51.16
N GLY A 8 2.20 -5.89 51.39
CA GLY A 8 1.88 -4.89 50.39
C GLY A 8 3.01 -3.88 50.27
N SER A 9 3.46 -3.65 49.05
CA SER A 9 4.05 -2.36 48.66
C SER A 9 3.52 -1.97 47.28
N MET A 10 2.32 -1.39 47.28
CA MET A 10 1.90 -0.54 46.16
C MET A 10 2.84 0.67 46.14
N ARG A 11 3.73 0.72 45.15
CA ARG A 11 4.49 1.93 44.84
C ARG A 11 3.48 3.01 44.46
N ALA A 12 3.38 4.03 45.31
CA ALA A 12 2.63 5.24 45.01
C ALA A 12 3.20 5.88 43.74
N LEU A 13 2.34 6.06 42.74
CA LEU A 13 2.60 6.97 41.63
C LEU A 13 2.78 8.39 42.21
N PRO A 14 3.75 9.18 41.73
CA PRO A 14 3.96 10.52 42.24
C PRO A 14 2.73 11.40 41.95
N ALA A 15 2.17 11.99 43.01
CA ALA A 15 0.97 12.83 43.01
C ALA A 15 1.03 14.03 42.03
N ALA A 16 2.20 14.34 41.46
CA ALA A 16 2.38 15.39 40.46
C ALA A 16 1.80 15.05 39.07
N ALA A 17 1.64 13.78 38.71
CA ALA A 17 1.12 13.39 37.39
C ALA A 17 -0.42 13.40 37.32
N ALA A 18 -1.11 13.21 38.45
CA ALA A 18 -2.58 13.18 38.50
C ALA A 18 -3.21 14.58 38.54
N ALA A 19 -2.51 15.58 39.11
CA ALA A 19 -2.98 16.96 39.16
C ALA A 19 -2.97 17.67 37.80
N GLY A 20 -2.08 17.28 36.88
CA GLY A 20 -2.02 17.84 35.52
C GLY A 20 -3.16 17.38 34.60
N CYS A 21 -3.67 16.16 34.77
CA CYS A 21 -4.78 15.65 33.95
C CYS A 21 -6.14 16.22 34.35
N ALA A 22 -6.37 16.51 35.64
CA ALA A 22 -7.64 17.07 36.11
C ALA A 22 -7.82 18.55 35.71
N ALA A 23 -6.74 19.33 35.66
CA ALA A 23 -6.79 20.74 35.24
C ALA A 23 -7.07 20.91 33.74
N LEU A 24 -6.67 19.95 32.90
CA LEU A 24 -6.97 19.94 31.46
C LEU A 24 -8.42 19.51 31.16
N LEU A 25 -9.03 18.70 32.03
CA LEU A 25 -10.44 18.30 31.92
C LEU A 25 -11.41 19.40 32.39
N ALA A 26 -11.03 20.22 33.39
CA ALA A 26 -11.88 21.28 33.94
C ALA A 26 -12.05 22.52 33.04
N LEU A 27 -11.21 22.70 32.01
CA LEU A 27 -11.29 23.84 31.07
C LEU A 27 -12.15 23.56 29.81
N SER A 28 -12.86 22.42 29.78
CA SER A 28 -13.53 21.87 28.58
C SER A 28 -15.07 22.00 28.57
N CYS A 29 -15.63 23.00 29.26
CA CYS A 29 -17.08 23.17 29.42
C CYS A 29 -17.76 24.08 28.37
N SER A 30 -17.24 24.16 27.14
CA SER A 30 -18.05 24.66 26.02
C SER A 30 -17.88 23.78 24.78
N ALA A 31 -18.99 23.43 24.13
CA ALA A 31 -19.03 22.59 22.94
C ALA A 31 -18.13 23.14 21.80
N GLN A 32 -17.94 24.46 21.74
CA GLN A 32 -17.02 25.13 20.82
C GLN A 32 -15.54 24.78 21.08
N ARG A 33 -15.11 24.64 22.34
CA ARG A 33 -13.72 24.27 22.65
C ARG A 33 -13.44 22.81 22.29
N ARG A 34 -14.41 21.90 22.45
CA ARG A 34 -14.25 20.49 22.05
C ARG A 34 -14.00 20.33 20.55
N LEU A 35 -14.69 21.10 19.71
CA LEU A 35 -14.48 21.09 18.25
C LEU A 35 -13.09 21.60 17.85
N VAL A 36 -12.60 22.65 18.52
CA VAL A 36 -11.24 23.17 18.30
C VAL A 36 -10.18 22.15 18.71
N TRP A 37 -10.36 21.47 19.84
CA TRP A 37 -9.45 20.40 20.30
C TRP A 37 -9.45 19.18 19.37
N ILE A 38 -10.61 18.75 18.87
CA ILE A 38 -10.69 17.66 17.88
C ILE A 38 -10.02 18.07 16.56
N GLY A 39 -10.20 19.32 16.11
CA GLY A 39 -9.52 19.85 14.94
C GLY A 39 -8.00 19.91 15.11
N TRP A 40 -7.52 20.33 16.28
CA TRP A 40 -6.10 20.34 16.62
C TRP A 40 -5.52 18.93 16.71
N ALA A 41 -6.22 17.99 17.35
CA ALA A 41 -5.81 16.59 17.43
C ALA A 41 -5.72 15.94 16.05
N ARG A 42 -6.71 16.16 15.17
CA ARG A 42 -6.66 15.69 13.77
C ARG A 42 -5.50 16.29 12.98
N ARG A 43 -5.21 17.57 13.15
CA ARG A 43 -4.05 18.22 12.51
C ARG A 43 -2.73 17.67 13.02
N MET A 44 -2.61 17.42 14.32
CA MET A 44 -1.42 16.83 14.93
C MET A 44 -1.21 15.38 14.49
N LEU A 45 -2.28 14.57 14.47
CA LEU A 45 -2.25 13.20 13.94
C LEU A 45 -1.86 13.18 12.45
N GLY A 46 -2.48 14.03 11.63
CA GLY A 46 -2.13 14.14 10.21
C GLY A 46 -0.70 14.68 9.98
N ALA A 47 -0.20 15.55 10.86
CA ALA A 47 1.19 16.03 10.79
C ALA A 47 2.20 14.94 11.22
N ALA A 48 1.87 14.16 12.25
CA ALA A 48 2.68 13.04 12.71
C ALA A 48 2.71 11.91 11.67
N GLU A 49 1.57 11.59 11.06
CA GLU A 49 1.46 10.63 9.96
C GLU A 49 2.26 11.09 8.74
N LYS A 50 2.12 12.35 8.32
CA LYS A 50 2.95 12.94 7.25
C LYS A 50 4.44 12.94 7.59
N SER A 51 4.80 13.17 8.85
CA SER A 51 6.20 13.15 9.29
C SER A 51 6.76 11.72 9.28
N ALA A 52 5.98 10.74 9.74
CA ALA A 52 6.34 9.33 9.70
C ALA A 52 6.49 8.84 8.25
N LEU A 53 5.54 9.15 7.37
CA LEU A 53 5.61 8.83 5.95
C LEU A 53 6.81 9.51 5.26
N ARG A 54 7.12 10.77 5.60
CA ARG A 54 8.33 11.46 5.11
C ARG A 54 9.61 10.82 5.61
N GLN A 55 9.67 10.39 6.88
CA GLN A 55 10.83 9.71 7.43
C GLN A 55 11.00 8.31 6.81
N LEU A 56 9.89 7.60 6.52
CA LEU A 56 9.91 6.32 5.83
C LEU A 56 10.39 6.50 4.37
N ALA A 57 9.84 7.48 3.65
CA ALA A 57 10.24 7.81 2.28
C ALA A 57 11.69 8.31 2.18
N ALA A 58 12.17 9.09 3.15
CA ALA A 58 13.55 9.55 3.21
C ALA A 58 14.54 8.41 3.52
N ARG A 59 14.09 7.36 4.21
CA ARG A 59 14.87 6.13 4.46
C ARG A 59 14.87 5.19 3.26
N GLN A 60 13.82 5.21 2.45
CA GLN A 60 13.65 4.37 1.26
C GLN A 60 14.10 5.08 -0.04
N ARG A 61 15.36 5.52 -0.11
CA ARG A 61 16.02 5.64 -1.43
C ARG A 61 16.98 4.47 -1.63
N PRO A 62 16.51 3.24 -1.90
CA PRO A 62 17.39 2.26 -2.50
C PRO A 62 17.65 2.68 -3.95
N ALA A 63 18.85 2.41 -4.44
CA ALA A 63 19.22 2.64 -5.83
C ALA A 63 18.36 1.84 -6.83
N ARG A 64 17.45 0.96 -6.37
CA ARG A 64 16.44 0.25 -7.16
C ARG A 64 15.21 -0.06 -6.29
N TRP A 65 13.99 0.13 -6.81
CA TRP A 65 12.72 -0.03 -6.07
C TRP A 65 12.51 -1.40 -5.43
N PHE A 66 13.12 -2.44 -5.99
CA PHE A 66 12.91 -3.82 -5.59
C PHE A 66 14.12 -4.48 -4.90
N ILE A 67 15.20 -3.73 -4.62
CA ILE A 67 16.33 -4.30 -3.86
C ILE A 67 15.86 -4.64 -2.45
N GLY A 68 15.93 -5.92 -2.09
CA GLY A 68 15.61 -6.41 -0.75
C GLY A 68 14.14 -6.79 -0.54
N LEU A 69 13.30 -6.79 -1.58
CA LEU A 69 11.95 -7.34 -1.50
C LEU A 69 12.05 -8.87 -1.47
N HIS A 70 12.40 -9.41 -0.30
CA HIS A 70 12.42 -10.83 -0.01
C HIS A 70 11.03 -11.30 0.38
N GLN A 71 10.03 -11.02 -0.46
CA GLN A 71 8.83 -11.82 -0.38
C GLN A 71 9.23 -13.19 -0.90
N ARG A 72 9.48 -14.13 0.02
CA ARG A 72 9.43 -15.54 -0.37
C ARG A 72 8.07 -15.68 -1.02
N LEU A 73 8.04 -16.11 -2.27
CA LEU A 73 6.82 -16.58 -2.94
C LEU A 73 6.35 -17.87 -2.22
N THR A 74 6.08 -17.81 -0.92
CA THR A 74 5.11 -18.67 -0.26
C THR A 74 3.77 -18.02 -0.53
N SER A 75 3.37 -17.97 -1.80
CA SER A 75 2.03 -17.55 -2.19
C SER A 75 1.06 -18.64 -1.73
N GLU A 76 0.77 -18.67 -0.43
CA GLU A 76 -0.39 -19.39 0.12
C GLU A 76 -1.70 -18.71 -0.32
N ALA A 77 -1.63 -17.46 -0.81
CA ALA A 77 -2.77 -16.64 -1.20
C ALA A 77 -3.56 -17.14 -2.43
N THR A 78 -3.09 -18.18 -3.14
CA THR A 78 -3.83 -18.77 -4.27
C THR A 78 -4.48 -20.12 -3.98
N ASN A 79 -4.37 -20.64 -2.76
CA ASN A 79 -4.97 -21.91 -2.37
C ASN A 79 -6.00 -21.69 -1.25
N THR A 80 -7.12 -21.05 -1.56
CA THR A 80 -8.29 -21.06 -0.67
C THR A 80 -8.99 -22.41 -0.75
N VAL A 81 -8.47 -23.36 0.01
CA VAL A 81 -9.25 -24.41 0.66
C VAL A 81 -8.72 -24.49 2.08
N ASP A 82 -9.60 -24.45 3.08
CA ASP A 82 -9.32 -24.59 4.53
C ASP A 82 -8.64 -25.94 4.88
N SER A 83 -7.46 -26.15 4.34
CA SER A 83 -6.57 -27.26 4.62
C SER A 83 -5.18 -26.69 4.86
N ASP A 84 -4.44 -27.30 5.79
CA ASP A 84 -3.02 -27.01 6.06
C ASP A 84 -2.31 -26.73 4.72
N PRO A 85 -1.65 -25.57 4.54
CA PRO A 85 -1.01 -25.22 3.27
C PRO A 85 0.03 -26.25 2.81
N ASN A 86 0.52 -27.11 3.71
CA ASN A 86 1.39 -28.24 3.38
C ASN A 86 0.65 -29.52 2.93
N ALA A 87 -0.67 -29.55 3.01
CA ALA A 87 -1.52 -30.71 2.72
C ALA A 87 -2.19 -30.65 1.33
N PHE A 88 -2.17 -29.52 0.63
CA PHE A 88 -2.70 -29.44 -0.73
C PHE A 88 -1.69 -29.98 -1.75
N THR A 89 -1.86 -31.23 -2.16
CA THR A 89 -1.07 -31.88 -3.22
C THR A 89 -1.78 -31.91 -4.58
N GLY A 90 -2.90 -31.20 -4.71
CA GLY A 90 -3.69 -31.12 -5.95
C GLY A 90 -3.11 -30.14 -6.97
N ALA A 91 -3.59 -30.23 -8.22
CA ALA A 91 -3.25 -29.23 -9.23
C ALA A 91 -3.85 -27.88 -8.84
N THR A 92 -3.02 -26.85 -8.67
CA THR A 92 -3.49 -25.46 -8.52
C THR A 92 -3.98 -24.94 -9.87
N VAL A 93 -4.97 -24.03 -9.85
CA VAL A 93 -5.51 -23.42 -11.08
C VAL A 93 -4.44 -22.59 -11.82
N TYR A 94 -3.39 -22.16 -11.11
CA TYR A 94 -2.23 -21.48 -11.66
C TYR A 94 -1.02 -22.42 -11.69
N GLN A 95 -1.01 -23.36 -12.62
CA GLN A 95 0.24 -23.99 -13.05
C GLN A 95 0.84 -23.13 -14.17
N ALA A 96 2.08 -22.68 -14.01
CA ALA A 96 2.80 -21.95 -15.06
C ALA A 96 2.93 -22.78 -16.36
N GLN A 97 2.88 -24.11 -16.22
CA GLN A 97 2.75 -25.08 -17.30
C GLN A 97 1.72 -26.14 -16.87
N HIS A 98 0.48 -26.05 -17.35
CA HIS A 98 -0.42 -27.19 -17.36
C HIS A 98 -0.21 -27.97 -18.66
N GLU A 99 0.06 -29.28 -18.59
CA GLU A 99 0.13 -30.16 -19.77
C GLU A 99 -1.25 -30.33 -20.44
N LEU A 100 -2.31 -29.92 -19.75
CA LEU A 100 -3.66 -29.95 -20.27
C LEU A 100 -3.84 -28.75 -21.20
N ALA A 101 -3.93 -29.02 -22.51
CA ALA A 101 -4.54 -28.09 -23.44
C ALA A 101 -5.99 -27.88 -22.98
N LEU A 102 -6.22 -26.81 -22.21
CA LEU A 102 -7.58 -26.41 -21.88
C LEU A 102 -8.33 -26.26 -23.22
N PRO A 103 -9.56 -26.78 -23.33
CA PRO A 103 -10.31 -26.80 -24.60
C PRO A 103 -10.78 -25.41 -25.04
N TYR A 104 -10.30 -24.36 -24.37
CA TYR A 104 -10.63 -22.97 -24.63
C TYR A 104 -9.32 -22.21 -24.89
N PRO A 105 -9.32 -21.24 -25.80
CA PRO A 105 -8.19 -20.33 -25.94
C PRO A 105 -7.94 -19.61 -24.61
N PRO A 106 -6.69 -19.17 -24.32
CA PRO A 106 -6.39 -18.33 -23.17
C PRO A 106 -7.37 -17.14 -23.13
N ILE A 107 -8.12 -17.03 -22.03
CA ILE A 107 -9.03 -15.90 -21.83
C ILE A 107 -8.17 -14.71 -21.39
N HIS A 108 -8.12 -13.68 -22.22
CA HIS A 108 -7.56 -12.38 -21.86
C HIS A 108 -8.70 -11.54 -21.27
N ASP A 109 -8.79 -11.50 -19.94
CA ASP A 109 -9.76 -10.67 -19.22
C ASP A 109 -9.05 -9.44 -18.61
N ASP A 110 -9.29 -8.27 -19.20
CA ASP A 110 -8.82 -6.97 -18.70
C ASP A 110 -9.92 -6.19 -17.97
N THR A 111 -11.09 -6.80 -17.73
CA THR A 111 -12.29 -6.11 -17.24
C THR A 111 -12.06 -5.51 -15.85
N GLU A 112 -11.41 -6.24 -14.94
CA GLU A 112 -11.10 -5.75 -13.59
C GLU A 112 -10.14 -4.54 -13.63
N ALA A 113 -9.09 -4.64 -14.45
CA ALA A 113 -8.13 -3.55 -14.62
C ALA A 113 -8.82 -2.31 -15.20
N ILE A 114 -9.64 -2.47 -16.24
CA ILE A 114 -10.40 -1.35 -16.84
C ILE A 114 -11.39 -0.76 -15.84
N ALA A 115 -12.11 -1.61 -15.08
CA ALA A 115 -13.05 -1.16 -14.07
C ALA A 115 -12.36 -0.28 -13.01
N GLY A 116 -11.17 -0.67 -12.54
CA GLY A 116 -10.39 0.14 -11.61
C GLY A 116 -9.87 1.46 -12.20
N LEU A 117 -9.74 1.57 -13.53
CA LEU A 117 -9.27 2.77 -14.22
C LEU A 117 -10.40 3.73 -14.63
N LEU A 118 -11.65 3.25 -14.71
CA LEU A 118 -12.80 4.09 -15.06
C LEU A 118 -12.95 5.27 -14.09
N ASP A 119 -12.86 5.01 -12.78
CA ASP A 119 -13.00 6.03 -11.75
C ASP A 119 -11.93 7.14 -11.88
N LEU A 120 -10.72 6.78 -12.31
CA LEU A 120 -9.65 7.76 -12.53
C LEU A 120 -10.00 8.75 -13.65
N VAL A 121 -10.66 8.27 -14.70
CA VAL A 121 -11.11 9.08 -15.83
C VAL A 121 -12.33 9.91 -15.44
N ASP A 122 -13.34 9.28 -14.85
CA ASP A 122 -14.62 9.91 -14.51
C ASP A 122 -14.46 11.00 -13.45
N HIS A 123 -13.55 10.80 -12.50
CA HIS A 123 -13.20 11.79 -11.48
C HIS A 123 -12.06 12.73 -11.89
N ARG A 124 -11.55 12.63 -13.12
CA ARG A 124 -10.46 13.48 -13.65
C ARG A 124 -9.20 13.47 -12.77
N MET A 125 -8.91 12.31 -12.19
CA MET A 125 -7.70 12.08 -11.40
C MET A 125 -6.47 11.93 -12.29
N VAL A 126 -6.67 11.47 -13.53
CA VAL A 126 -5.66 11.46 -14.60
C VAL A 126 -6.01 12.50 -15.64
N LYS A 127 -5.01 13.24 -16.11
CA LYS A 127 -5.12 14.33 -17.08
C LYS A 127 -4.21 14.09 -18.28
N ALA A 128 -4.52 14.78 -19.37
CA ALA A 128 -3.70 14.74 -20.57
C ALA A 128 -2.27 15.19 -20.27
N GLY A 129 -1.29 14.36 -20.66
CA GLY A 129 0.12 14.59 -20.41
C GLY A 129 0.66 14.01 -19.11
N ASP A 130 -0.20 13.42 -18.26
CA ASP A 130 0.24 12.83 -17.00
C ASP A 130 1.10 11.58 -17.24
N LEU A 131 2.12 11.43 -16.40
CA LEU A 131 2.87 10.19 -16.24
C LEU A 131 2.23 9.33 -15.15
N VAL A 132 1.67 8.19 -15.53
CA VAL A 132 1.05 7.24 -14.60
C VAL A 132 2.00 6.08 -14.37
N LEU A 133 2.25 5.72 -13.11
CA LEU A 133 2.96 4.50 -12.75
C LEU A 133 1.96 3.42 -12.30
N ASN A 134 1.91 2.31 -13.02
CA ASN A 134 1.16 1.12 -12.65
C ASN A 134 2.05 0.16 -11.85
N LEU A 135 1.99 0.27 -10.53
CA LEU A 135 2.84 -0.46 -9.60
C LEU A 135 2.18 -1.79 -9.19
N GLY A 136 2.83 -2.89 -9.60
CA GLY A 136 2.31 -4.26 -9.49
C GLY A 136 1.29 -4.61 -10.57
N GLY A 137 1.39 -3.98 -11.75
CA GLY A 137 0.44 -4.17 -12.85
C GLY A 137 0.56 -5.51 -13.59
N GLY A 138 1.38 -6.45 -13.13
CA GLY A 138 1.51 -7.76 -13.75
C GLY A 138 2.16 -7.73 -15.14
N ALA A 139 1.87 -8.77 -15.93
CA ALA A 139 2.45 -9.00 -17.26
C ALA A 139 1.67 -8.33 -18.41
N PHE A 140 0.44 -7.88 -18.16
CA PHE A 140 -0.47 -7.40 -19.19
C PHE A 140 -0.51 -5.88 -19.24
N ASP A 141 -0.76 -5.34 -20.44
CA ASP A 141 -0.80 -3.90 -20.71
C ASP A 141 -2.17 -3.44 -21.23
N GLY A 142 -3.23 -4.27 -21.11
CA GLY A 142 -4.57 -3.96 -21.59
C GLY A 142 -5.19 -2.74 -20.91
N GLY A 143 -5.26 -2.75 -19.58
CA GLY A 143 -5.70 -1.59 -18.76
C GLY A 143 -4.87 -0.32 -19.03
N PRO A 144 -3.52 -0.36 -18.96
CA PRO A 144 -2.66 0.76 -19.33
C PRO A 144 -2.98 1.35 -20.72
N ARG A 145 -3.06 0.51 -21.75
CA ARG A 145 -3.38 0.96 -23.12
C ARG A 145 -4.79 1.55 -23.23
N TRP A 146 -5.76 0.98 -22.51
CA TRP A 146 -7.11 1.52 -22.44
C TRP A 146 -7.11 2.94 -21.85
N LEU A 147 -6.36 3.18 -20.77
CA LEU A 147 -6.26 4.51 -20.16
C LEU A 147 -5.58 5.53 -21.09
N GLU A 148 -4.48 5.16 -21.74
CA GLU A 148 -3.78 6.03 -22.70
C GLU A 148 -4.68 6.41 -23.88
N ALA A 149 -5.50 5.47 -24.37
CA ALA A 149 -6.48 5.75 -25.42
C ALA A 149 -7.62 6.66 -24.95
N ARG A 150 -8.00 6.59 -23.67
CA ARG A 150 -9.12 7.36 -23.09
C ARG A 150 -8.74 8.78 -22.68
N VAL A 151 -7.49 9.00 -22.28
CA VAL A 151 -6.95 10.29 -21.85
C VAL A 151 -5.72 10.63 -22.70
N PRO A 152 -5.89 11.32 -23.84
CA PRO A 152 -4.82 11.56 -24.80
C PRO A 152 -3.58 12.22 -24.19
N GLY A 153 -2.40 11.72 -24.57
CA GLY A 153 -1.11 12.24 -24.09
C GLY A 153 -0.67 11.70 -22.73
N THR A 154 -1.52 10.94 -22.03
CA THR A 154 -1.10 10.19 -20.84
C THR A 154 -0.09 9.12 -21.24
N LYS A 155 0.90 8.87 -20.39
CA LYS A 155 1.85 7.75 -20.53
C LYS A 155 1.77 6.86 -19.30
N VAL A 156 1.50 5.57 -19.48
CA VAL A 156 1.41 4.59 -18.39
C VAL A 156 2.63 3.69 -18.41
N LEU A 157 3.39 3.70 -17.31
CA LEU A 157 4.54 2.83 -17.11
C LEU A 157 4.19 1.73 -16.11
N THR A 158 4.28 0.46 -16.51
CA THR A 158 4.00 -0.67 -15.63
C THR A 158 5.29 -1.23 -15.04
N ALA A 159 5.38 -1.35 -13.71
CA ALA A 159 6.47 -2.03 -13.01
C ALA A 159 5.90 -3.16 -12.14
N ASP A 160 6.52 -4.34 -12.19
CA ASP A 160 6.11 -5.49 -11.39
C ASP A 160 7.31 -6.42 -11.13
N PRO A 161 7.69 -6.68 -9.85
CA PRO A 161 8.88 -7.46 -9.54
C PRO A 161 8.74 -8.97 -9.84
N PHE A 162 7.53 -9.49 -10.01
CA PHE A 162 7.26 -10.91 -10.19
C PHE A 162 6.92 -11.27 -11.63
N ARG A 163 6.37 -10.32 -12.39
CA ARG A 163 5.85 -10.53 -13.75
C ARG A 163 6.59 -9.75 -14.83
N ARG A 164 7.52 -8.85 -14.47
CA ARG A 164 8.41 -8.14 -15.41
C ARG A 164 9.87 -8.44 -15.09
N THR A 165 10.71 -8.28 -16.11
CA THR A 165 12.16 -8.46 -15.94
C THR A 165 12.75 -7.32 -15.11
N GLU A 166 13.88 -7.59 -14.47
CA GLU A 166 14.63 -6.57 -13.73
C GLU A 166 15.01 -5.39 -14.63
N ALA A 167 15.49 -5.67 -15.85
CA ALA A 167 15.86 -4.63 -16.82
C ALA A 167 14.67 -3.72 -17.20
N HIS A 168 13.48 -4.30 -17.38
CA HIS A 168 12.25 -3.54 -17.63
C HIS A 168 11.92 -2.63 -16.45
N ASN A 169 11.91 -3.18 -15.24
CA ASN A 169 11.59 -2.42 -14.03
C ASN A 169 12.58 -1.28 -13.76
N LEU A 170 13.87 -1.50 -14.07
CA LEU A 170 14.89 -0.45 -13.98
C LEU A 170 14.65 0.68 -14.97
N ALA A 171 14.33 0.34 -16.23
CA ALA A 171 14.01 1.34 -17.24
C ALA A 171 12.77 2.16 -16.88
N VAL A 172 11.76 1.54 -16.25
CA VAL A 172 10.58 2.26 -15.74
C VAL A 172 10.97 3.18 -14.58
N GLN A 173 11.75 2.67 -13.62
CA GLN A 173 12.22 3.46 -12.49
C GLN A 173 13.02 4.69 -12.94
N GLU A 174 13.94 4.52 -13.89
CA GLU A 174 14.74 5.62 -14.44
C GLU A 174 13.88 6.68 -15.13
N GLN A 175 12.84 6.26 -15.87
CA GLN A 175 11.91 7.19 -16.51
C GLN A 175 11.11 7.99 -15.47
N VAL A 176 10.58 7.33 -14.44
CA VAL A 176 9.84 8.01 -13.35
C VAL A 176 10.76 8.95 -12.58
N ALA A 177 11.97 8.52 -12.24
CA ALA A 177 12.95 9.35 -11.54
C ALA A 177 13.41 10.56 -12.37
N SER A 178 13.64 10.37 -13.66
CA SER A 178 14.02 11.46 -14.59
C SER A 178 12.89 12.47 -14.77
N ALA A 179 11.64 12.03 -14.64
CA ALA A 179 10.48 12.91 -14.60
C ALA A 179 10.27 13.60 -13.23
N GLY A 180 11.10 13.32 -12.21
CA GLY A 180 10.92 13.84 -10.86
C GLY A 180 9.78 13.20 -10.07
N GLY A 181 9.29 12.03 -10.51
CA GLY A 181 8.14 11.29 -9.97
C GLY A 181 7.03 11.11 -11.01
N ALA A 182 6.09 10.22 -10.71
CA ALA A 182 4.86 10.03 -11.46
C ALA A 182 3.79 11.04 -11.01
N ASP A 183 2.94 11.48 -11.94
CA ASP A 183 1.79 12.34 -11.61
C ASP A 183 0.72 11.55 -10.87
N VAL A 184 0.53 10.28 -11.24
CA VAL A 184 -0.41 9.34 -10.62
C VAL A 184 0.26 7.99 -10.39
N VAL A 185 0.03 7.35 -9.25
CA VAL A 185 0.46 5.96 -9.00
C VAL A 185 -0.76 5.10 -8.77
N ILE A 186 -0.95 4.10 -9.62
CA ILE A 186 -2.02 3.11 -9.47
C ILE A 186 -1.45 1.81 -8.93
N SER A 187 -2.21 1.15 -8.07
CA SER A 187 -1.92 -0.19 -7.61
C SER A 187 -3.21 -0.97 -7.45
N ILE A 188 -3.52 -1.78 -8.46
CA ILE A 188 -4.79 -2.50 -8.58
C ILE A 188 -4.56 -3.95 -8.22
N SER A 189 -5.30 -4.45 -7.24
CA SER A 189 -5.29 -5.88 -6.84
C SER A 189 -3.90 -6.43 -6.46
N VAL A 190 -3.05 -5.56 -5.90
CA VAL A 190 -1.73 -5.93 -5.35
C VAL A 190 -1.80 -6.17 -3.84
N LEU A 191 -2.47 -5.29 -3.09
CA LEU A 191 -2.48 -5.36 -1.63
C LEU A 191 -3.25 -6.57 -1.07
N ASN A 192 -4.19 -7.12 -1.84
CA ASN A 192 -4.91 -8.35 -1.49
C ASN A 192 -4.07 -9.62 -1.66
N VAL A 193 -3.04 -9.60 -2.51
CA VAL A 193 -2.15 -10.76 -2.73
C VAL A 193 -0.90 -10.75 -1.86
N ILE A 194 -0.58 -9.61 -1.23
CA ILE A 194 0.53 -9.50 -0.27
C ILE A 194 0.05 -9.91 1.13
N ALA A 195 0.46 -11.10 1.56
CA ALA A 195 0.09 -11.64 2.87
C ALA A 195 0.65 -10.81 4.03
N GLU A 196 1.94 -10.48 3.99
CA GLU A 196 2.63 -9.84 5.10
C GLU A 196 2.26 -8.36 5.20
N VAL A 197 1.85 -7.91 6.40
CA VAL A 197 1.50 -6.50 6.65
C VAL A 197 2.69 -5.58 6.38
N ALA A 198 3.90 -5.98 6.77
CA ALA A 198 5.11 -5.20 6.53
C ALA A 198 5.34 -4.95 5.02
N ASN A 199 5.18 -5.97 4.19
CA ASN A 199 5.32 -5.86 2.73
C ASN A 199 4.25 -4.94 2.13
N ARG A 200 3.01 -4.95 2.67
CA ARG A 200 1.96 -4.02 2.25
C ARG A 200 2.31 -2.57 2.60
N VAL A 201 2.87 -2.34 3.79
CA VAL A 201 3.34 -1.01 4.21
C VAL A 201 4.47 -0.54 3.32
N ASP A 202 5.44 -1.40 3.02
CA ASP A 202 6.55 -1.07 2.12
C ASP A 202 6.08 -0.78 0.70
N HIS A 203 5.08 -1.51 0.20
CA HIS A 203 4.46 -1.25 -1.11
C HIS A 203 3.77 0.11 -1.15
N ILE A 204 2.99 0.46 -0.13
CA ILE A 204 2.33 1.78 -0.03
C ILE A 204 3.38 2.89 0.08
N ALA A 205 4.44 2.68 0.85
CA ALA A 205 5.54 3.62 0.99
C ALA A 205 6.26 3.86 -0.34
N LEU A 206 6.51 2.79 -1.10
CA LEU A 206 7.11 2.85 -2.43
C LEU A 206 6.19 3.61 -3.40
N ALA A 207 4.90 3.30 -3.42
CA ALA A 207 3.92 3.99 -4.24
C ALA A 207 3.93 5.50 -3.95
N HIS A 208 3.88 5.88 -2.67
CA HIS A 208 3.94 7.28 -2.26
C HIS A 208 5.29 7.95 -2.59
N ALA A 209 6.41 7.24 -2.45
CA ALA A 209 7.73 7.77 -2.77
C ALA A 209 7.94 7.98 -4.29
N ALA A 210 7.22 7.24 -5.13
CA ALA A 210 7.24 7.39 -6.58
C ALA A 210 6.37 8.55 -7.08
N LEU A 211 5.46 9.08 -6.26
CA LEU A 211 4.61 10.22 -6.60
C LEU A 211 5.36 11.55 -6.62
N ARG A 212 4.96 12.41 -7.56
CA ARG A 212 5.23 13.85 -7.47
C ARG A 212 4.45 14.47 -6.30
N PRO A 213 4.92 15.59 -5.74
CA PRO A 213 4.18 16.29 -4.68
C PRO A 213 2.75 16.64 -5.11
N GLY A 214 1.76 16.11 -4.39
CA GLY A 214 0.34 16.37 -4.64
C GLY A 214 -0.31 15.51 -5.72
N GLY A 215 0.41 14.55 -6.29
CA GLY A 215 -0.16 13.52 -7.15
C GLY A 215 -1.07 12.56 -6.38
N PRO A 216 -2.14 12.04 -7.01
CA PRO A 216 -3.03 11.03 -6.43
C PRO A 216 -2.47 9.60 -6.46
#